data_AF-A0A838H722-F1
#
_entry.id   AF-A0A838H722-F1
#
_cell.length_a   1.000
_cell.length_b   1.000
_cell.length_c   1.000
_cell.angle_alpha   90.00
_cell.angle_beta   90.00
_cell.angle_gamma   90.00
#
_symmetry.space_group_name_H-M   'P 1'
#
loop_
_entity.id
_entity.type
_entity.pdbx_description
1 polymer ?
#
loop_
_entity_poly.entity_id
_entity_poly.type
_entity_poly.pdbx_seq_one_letter_code
_entity_poly.pdbx_strand_id
1 'polypeptide(L)' 'MRGFKTFRSARVLAAGHALVQNVRRGPYDVATDAPPDDRLPAAFDELVLAV' A
#
# COMPACT_ATOMS: atom_id res chain seq x y z
N MET A 1 -13.16 -13.49 -2.48
CA MET A 1 -13.41 -12.34 -3.37
C MET A 1 -14.49 -12.73 -4.39
N ARG A 2 -15.75 -12.33 -4.17
CA ARG A 2 -16.88 -12.62 -5.07
C ARG A 2 -17.27 -11.32 -5.76
N GLY A 3 -17.31 -11.29 -7.10
CA GLY A 3 -17.85 -10.17 -7.87
C GLY A 3 -16.86 -9.28 -8.64
N PHE A 4 -15.75 -9.80 -9.18
CA PHE A 4 -14.93 -9.01 -10.12
C PHE A 4 -15.47 -9.16 -11.54
N LYS A 5 -16.02 -8.07 -12.08
CA LYS A 5 -16.55 -7.99 -13.46
C LYS A 5 -15.47 -8.09 -14.54
N THR A 6 -14.20 -7.80 -14.23
CA THR A 6 -13.09 -7.93 -15.18
C THR A 6 -11.79 -8.36 -14.49
N PHE A 7 -10.93 -9.10 -15.21
CA PHE A 7 -9.59 -9.47 -14.73
C PHE A 7 -8.69 -8.26 -14.44
N ARG A 8 -8.88 -7.14 -15.16
CA ARG A 8 -8.12 -5.90 -14.93
C ARG A 8 -8.40 -5.33 -13.54
N SER A 9 -9.66 -5.26 -13.13
CA SER A 9 -10.05 -4.79 -11.80
C SER A 9 -9.53 -5.72 -10.70
N ALA A 10 -9.56 -7.03 -10.92
CA ALA A 10 -9.00 -8.00 -9.97
C ALA A 10 -7.50 -7.80 -9.77
N ARG A 11 -6.74 -7.56 -10.84
CA ARG A 11 -5.29 -7.31 -10.76
C ARG A 11 -4.96 -6.02 -10.01
N VAL A 12 -5.64 -4.92 -10.32
CA VAL A 12 -5.41 -3.63 -9.66
C VAL A 12 -5.70 -3.72 -8.16
N LEU A 13 -6.80 -4.37 -7.78
CA LEU A 13 -7.16 -4.54 -6.38
C LEU A 13 -6.19 -5.49 -5.64
N ALA A 14 -5.75 -6.57 -6.29
CA ALA A 14 -4.74 -7.46 -5.71
C ALA A 14 -3.40 -6.73 -5.49
N ALA A 15 -2.95 -5.94 -6.47
CA ALA A 15 -1.73 -5.16 -6.35
C ALA A 15 -1.82 -4.09 -5.25
N GLY A 16 -2.94 -3.36 -5.19
CA GLY A 16 -3.19 -2.39 -4.13
C GLY A 16 -3.24 -3.04 -2.75
N HIS A 17 -3.89 -4.20 -2.64
CA HIS A 17 -3.94 -4.93 -1.37
C HIS A 17 -2.54 -5.42 -0.95
N ALA A 18 -1.76 -5.97 -1.88
CA ALA A 18 -0.39 -6.38 -1.64
C ALA A 18 0.46 -5.20 -1.16
N LEU A 19 0.36 -4.04 -1.83
CA LEU A 19 1.07 -2.80 -1.46
C LEU A 19 0.78 -2.37 -0.02
N VAL A 20 -0.49 -2.28 0.37
CA VAL A 20 -0.88 -1.87 1.74
C VAL A 20 -0.31 -2.83 2.79
N GLN A 21 -0.36 -4.14 2.52
CA GLN A 21 0.17 -5.16 3.43
C GLN A 21 1.70 -5.09 3.55
N ASN A 22 2.33 -4.79 2.43
CA ASN A 22 3.77 -4.61 2.30
C ASN A 22 4.26 -3.39 3.08
N VAL A 23 3.60 -2.23 2.94
CA VAL A 23 3.92 -1.01 3.73
C VAL A 23 3.78 -1.28 5.23
N ARG A 24 2.69 -1.92 5.69
CA ARG A 24 2.49 -2.23 7.11
C ARG A 24 3.57 -3.13 7.70
N ARG A 25 4.11 -4.07 6.90
CA ARG A 25 5.20 -4.95 7.34
C ARG A 25 6.53 -4.21 7.53
N GLY A 26 6.70 -3.02 6.95
CA GLY A 26 7.94 -2.23 6.99
C GLY A 26 9.18 -2.83 6.31
N PRO A 27 9.10 -3.61 5.22
CA PRO A 27 10.29 -4.05 4.47
C PRO A 27 10.77 -3.00 3.44
N TYR A 28 10.11 -1.84 3.36
CA TYR A 28 10.49 -0.74 2.49
C TYR A 28 11.13 0.36 3.33
N ASP A 29 12.05 1.10 2.70
CA ASP A 29 12.62 2.32 3.26
C ASP A 29 11.64 3.50 3.06
N VAL A 30 10.43 3.34 3.58
CA VAL A 30 9.35 4.33 3.55
C VAL A 30 8.63 4.25 4.89
N ALA A 31 8.27 5.41 5.46
CA ALA A 31 7.64 5.50 6.77
C ALA A 31 8.42 4.77 7.89
N THR A 32 9.76 4.71 7.77
CA THR A 32 10.67 4.03 8.71
C THR A 32 10.61 4.65 10.11
N ASP A 33 10.33 5.95 10.20
CA ASP A 33 10.20 6.70 11.45
C ASP A 33 8.78 6.65 12.05
N ALA A 34 7.80 6.10 11.33
CA ALA A 34 6.42 6.04 11.79
C ALA A 34 6.16 4.75 12.62
N PRO A 35 5.36 4.85 13.70
CA PRO A 35 4.89 3.66 14.42
C PRO A 35 4.04 2.77 13.49
N PRO A 36 3.93 1.46 13.75
CA PRO A 36 3.31 0.51 12.83
C PRO A 36 1.91 0.88 12.32
N ASP A 37 1.08 1.49 13.18
CA ASP A 37 -0.28 1.92 12.83
C ASP A 37 -0.31 3.14 11.90
N ASP A 38 0.72 3.99 11.97
CA ASP A 38 0.86 5.22 11.19
C ASP A 38 1.73 5.05 9.93
N ARG A 39 2.33 3.87 9.72
CA ARG A 39 3.18 3.61 8.54
C ARG A 39 2.47 3.81 7.21
N LEU A 40 1.19 3.43 7.13
CA LEU A 40 0.44 3.58 5.89
C LEU A 40 0.23 5.05 5.51
N PRO A 41 -0.36 5.90 6.37
CA PRO A 41 -0.50 7.33 6.05
C PRO A 41 0.85 8.01 5.81
N ALA A 42 1.87 7.76 6.65
CA ALA A 42 3.20 8.34 6.47
C ALA A 42 3.83 7.95 5.12
N ALA A 43 3.67 6.71 4.67
CA ALA A 43 4.20 6.26 3.39
C ALA A 43 3.51 6.93 2.19
N PHE A 44 2.23 7.27 2.32
CA PHE A 44 1.53 8.05 1.29
C PHE A 44 1.98 9.51 1.29
N ASP A 45 2.23 10.11 2.45
CA ASP A 45 2.77 11.48 2.55
C ASP A 45 4.18 11.55 1.92
N GLU A 46 5.06 10.59 2.21
CA GLU A 46 6.38 10.49 1.58
C GLU A 46 6.28 10.29 0.05
N LEU A 47 5.34 9.47 -0.41
CA LEU A 47 5.13 9.24 -1.84
C LEU A 47 4.65 10.50 -2.57
N VAL A 48 3.80 11.32 -1.94
CA VAL A 48 3.35 12.61 -2.50
C VAL A 48 4.53 13.57 -2.71
N LEU A 49 5.56 13.50 -1.87
CA LEU A 49 6.76 14.33 -2.03
C LEU A 49 7.72 13.79 -3.09
N ALA A 50 7.62 12.51 -3.44
CA ALA A 50 8.52 11.83 -4.37
C ALA A 50 8.07 11.88 -5.84
N VAL A 51 6.83 12.27 -6.14
CA VAL A 51 6.22 12.30 -7.48
C VAL A 51 5.75 13.70 -7.83
#